data_AF-A0A934QG32-F1
#
_entry.id   AF-A0A934QG32-F1
#
_cell.length_a   1.000
_cell.length_b   1.000
_cell.length_c   1.000
_cell.angle_alpha   90.00
_cell.angle_beta   90.00
_cell.angle_gamma   90.00
#
_symmetry.space_group_name_H-M   'P 1'
#
loop_
_entity.id
_entity.type
_entity.pdbx_description
1 polymer ?
#
loop_
_entity_poly.entity_id
_entity_poly.type
_entity_poly.pdbx_seq_one_letter_code
_entity_poly.pdbx_strand_id
1 'polypeptide(L)'
;MDAYLWPALFALFLWWFSTGAVIYLDGLPRPTFKWSMLGASVVLVAALFGIGATANDTTLSGAYCAFASGLLVWGWIELSFYTGYVTGPRTHPCPEGCRGWKHFGHAIMTSLWHELAILAGAAIVLAVTWDQPNKVGLWTFVVLWWMHQSAKLNVFLGVRNVTEEFVPEHLTFLRSFLTKRTSMNLLFPVSVTVSTVVCVYLVDAAVAPGASTFDAAGYSFLATLMTLAILEHWFLMLPLPAQKLWSWGLKSRPEGQPFEVDVVAGFLGAGKTTYLRRALASVDPNVPTVALINDFGELGVDASLLYGRGADVVELPNGCICCSLRQDLAQQLREALATYRPQRILIEPSGIADVASLLGVLEEADIKPLLRTLRLTTVVDAGAFLRDYAQLPEHFETQARLTPLFVVNKIDTVNEGELQTVYDTLRALNPRAGIIKATYGQTENGTPDGNSLALLSADTTKALDSQHTAHHVHDGAHVAPDVDPGQQQNSEDAGNDETPPTHVNALGLDTWSARLTGACDPQSLRAVLDAVASGAFGDVARVKGIARAGAGWVHFDMAGGRSSVAAFAPHRDDEPRVVAIGREVDGDRLKAAFEACRTPIVGTC
;
A
#
# COMPACT_ATOMS: atom_id res chain seq x y z
N MET A 1 51.98 -4.57 2.73
CA MET A 1 50.65 -4.09 3.16
C MET A 1 50.14 -2.99 2.23
N ASP A 2 50.94 -1.98 1.92
CA ASP A 2 50.52 -0.83 1.09
C ASP A 2 50.06 -1.20 -0.33
N ALA A 3 50.64 -2.23 -0.94
CA ALA A 3 50.28 -2.70 -2.29
C ALA A 3 48.86 -3.29 -2.41
N TYR A 4 48.21 -3.65 -1.29
CA TYR A 4 46.89 -4.29 -1.27
C TYR A 4 45.83 -3.43 -0.58
N LEU A 5 46.25 -2.72 0.48
CA LEU A 5 45.35 -1.91 1.30
C LEU A 5 44.80 -0.71 0.54
N TRP A 6 45.65 0.02 -0.18
CA TRP A 6 45.21 1.20 -0.93
C TRP A 6 44.25 0.88 -2.09
N PRO A 7 44.51 -0.16 -2.91
CA PRO A 7 43.54 -0.61 -3.90
C PRO A 7 42.19 -0.98 -3.27
N ALA A 8 42.20 -1.72 -2.15
CA ALA A 8 40.96 -2.11 -1.48
C ALA A 8 40.16 -0.91 -0.95
N LEU A 9 40.82 0.05 -0.29
CA LEU A 9 40.17 1.27 0.19
C LEU A 9 39.64 2.13 -0.95
N PHE A 10 40.39 2.23 -2.05
CA PHE A 10 39.96 2.96 -3.25
C PHE A 10 38.73 2.31 -3.90
N ALA A 11 38.71 0.98 -4.05
CA ALA A 11 37.54 0.25 -4.54
C ALA A 11 36.32 0.44 -3.64
N LEU A 12 36.50 0.33 -2.32
CA LEU A 12 35.42 0.52 -1.34
C LEU A 12 34.83 1.94 -1.43
N PHE A 13 35.69 2.95 -1.50
CA PHE A 13 35.25 4.34 -1.64
C PHE A 13 34.50 4.56 -2.95
N LEU A 14 35.05 4.11 -4.08
CA LEU A 14 34.41 4.30 -5.39
C LEU A 14 33.05 3.59 -5.45
N TRP A 15 32.96 2.33 -5.02
CA TRP A 15 31.70 1.59 -4.96
C TRP A 15 30.68 2.31 -4.07
N TRP A 16 31.07 2.72 -2.84
CA TRP A 16 30.15 3.39 -1.94
C TRP A 16 29.67 4.74 -2.48
N PHE A 17 30.60 5.55 -3.01
CA PHE A 17 30.30 6.88 -3.54
C PHE A 17 29.48 6.80 -4.83
N SER A 18 29.83 5.91 -5.77
CA SER A 18 29.12 5.78 -7.04
C SER A 18 27.69 5.32 -6.84
N THR A 19 27.45 4.34 -5.97
CA THR A 19 26.09 3.86 -5.64
C THR A 19 25.26 4.97 -5.02
N GLY A 20 25.83 5.72 -4.07
CA GLY A 20 25.15 6.87 -3.47
C GLY A 20 24.86 7.99 -4.49
N ALA A 21 25.77 8.24 -5.43
CA ALA A 21 25.57 9.23 -6.50
C ALA A 21 24.46 8.82 -7.47
N VAL A 22 24.37 7.53 -7.84
CA VAL A 22 23.26 7.01 -8.65
C VAL A 22 21.92 7.19 -7.93
N ILE A 23 21.83 6.80 -6.66
CA ILE A 23 20.62 6.98 -5.83
C ILE A 23 20.24 8.47 -5.74
N TYR A 24 21.23 9.34 -5.53
CA TYR A 24 21.00 10.78 -5.46
C TYR A 24 20.43 11.32 -6.77
N LEU A 25 21.04 10.98 -7.91
CA LEU A 25 20.61 11.46 -9.23
C LEU A 25 19.23 10.92 -9.64
N ASP A 26 18.92 9.67 -9.28
CA ASP A 26 17.59 9.06 -9.44
C ASP A 26 16.53 9.77 -8.60
N GLY A 27 16.87 10.22 -7.39
CA GLY A 27 15.92 10.91 -6.53
C GLY A 27 15.57 12.33 -6.97
N LEU A 28 16.33 12.95 -7.87
CA LEU A 28 16.03 14.29 -8.37
C LEU A 28 14.72 14.34 -9.18
N PRO A 29 14.10 15.52 -9.36
CA PRO A 29 12.88 15.65 -10.16
C PRO A 29 13.11 15.17 -11.61
N ARG A 30 12.13 14.47 -12.21
CA ARG A 30 12.21 13.92 -13.59
C ARG A 30 12.75 14.89 -14.67
N PRO A 31 12.45 16.21 -14.66
CA PRO A 31 13.02 17.14 -15.64
C PRO A 31 14.55 17.24 -15.61
N THR A 32 15.19 16.87 -14.49
CA THR A 32 16.64 16.86 -14.31
C THR A 32 17.31 15.63 -14.93
N PHE A 33 16.57 14.53 -15.15
CA PHE A 33 17.14 13.26 -15.62
C PHE A 33 17.86 13.39 -16.96
N LYS A 34 17.37 14.23 -17.87
CA LYS A 34 18.04 14.51 -19.14
C LYS A 34 19.45 15.10 -18.96
N TRP A 35 19.63 15.93 -17.94
CA TRP A 35 20.92 16.55 -17.62
C TRP A 35 21.83 15.58 -16.89
N SER A 36 21.29 14.79 -15.97
CA SER A 36 22.00 13.69 -15.31
C SER A 36 22.52 12.68 -16.33
N MET A 37 21.68 12.26 -17.29
CA MET A 37 22.06 11.35 -18.36
C MET A 37 23.03 11.96 -19.37
N LEU A 38 22.91 13.25 -19.69
CA LEU A 38 23.90 13.94 -20.55
C LEU A 38 25.28 13.95 -19.87
N GLY A 39 25.35 14.35 -18.61
CA GLY A 39 26.58 14.35 -17.82
C GLY A 39 27.18 12.94 -17.71
N ALA A 40 26.36 11.94 -17.36
CA ALA A 40 26.79 10.56 -17.29
C ALA A 40 27.30 10.04 -18.64
N SER A 41 26.68 10.42 -19.77
CA SER A 41 27.13 9.98 -21.10
C SER A 41 28.48 10.59 -21.49
N VAL A 42 28.77 11.81 -21.07
CA VAL A 42 30.12 12.40 -21.20
C VAL A 42 31.13 11.61 -20.37
N VAL A 43 30.78 11.24 -19.14
CA VAL A 43 31.61 10.40 -18.27
C VAL A 43 31.84 9.00 -18.88
N LEU A 44 30.81 8.40 -19.50
CA LEU A 44 30.93 7.13 -20.21
C LEU A 44 31.97 7.20 -21.34
N VAL A 45 31.91 8.25 -22.18
CA VAL A 45 32.88 8.43 -23.27
C VAL A 45 34.29 8.60 -22.72
N ALA A 46 34.45 9.39 -21.66
CA ALA A 46 35.74 9.55 -20.99
C ALA A 46 36.26 8.24 -20.37
N ALA A 47 35.38 7.43 -19.78
CA ALA A 47 35.73 6.14 -19.20
C ALA A 47 36.13 5.11 -20.28
N LEU A 48 35.41 5.03 -21.39
CA LEU A 48 35.78 4.18 -22.52
C LEU A 48 37.14 4.59 -23.11
N PHE A 49 37.39 5.89 -23.23
CA PHE A 49 38.71 6.40 -23.60
C PHE A 49 39.78 6.04 -22.57
N GLY A 50 39.48 6.13 -21.27
CA GLY A 50 40.37 5.73 -20.18
C GLY A 50 40.77 4.25 -20.25
N ILE A 51 39.82 3.35 -20.53
CA ILE A 51 40.10 1.92 -20.76
C ILE A 51 41.02 1.74 -21.97
N GLY A 52 40.75 2.41 -23.09
CA GLY A 52 41.59 2.32 -24.28
C GLY A 52 43.00 2.89 -24.08
N ALA A 53 43.11 4.02 -23.39
CA ALA A 53 44.39 4.68 -23.11
C ALA A 53 45.27 3.86 -22.17
N THR A 54 44.67 3.06 -21.28
CA THR A 54 45.39 2.24 -20.29
C THR A 54 45.52 0.77 -20.68
N ALA A 55 44.99 0.36 -21.83
CA ALA A 55 44.97 -1.03 -22.28
C ALA A 55 46.38 -1.67 -22.37
N ASN A 56 47.39 -0.90 -22.81
CA ASN A 56 48.79 -1.32 -22.86
C ASN A 56 49.62 -0.92 -21.63
N ASP A 57 49.01 -0.27 -20.65
CA ASP A 57 49.69 0.27 -19.48
C ASP A 57 49.58 -0.70 -18.29
N THR A 58 50.67 -1.42 -18.02
CA THR A 58 50.81 -2.32 -16.85
C THR A 58 51.50 -1.65 -15.67
N THR A 59 51.37 -0.33 -15.52
CA THR A 59 51.80 0.40 -14.32
C THR A 59 50.71 0.43 -13.27
N LEU A 60 51.08 0.74 -12.02
CA LEU A 60 50.12 0.91 -10.92
C LEU A 60 49.02 1.93 -11.27
N SER A 61 49.36 3.06 -11.88
CA SER A 61 48.38 4.06 -12.34
C SER A 61 47.44 3.52 -13.41
N GLY A 62 47.96 2.68 -14.31
CA GLY A 62 47.18 1.99 -15.33
C GLY A 62 46.10 1.08 -14.72
N ALA A 63 46.41 0.35 -13.65
CA ALA A 63 45.43 -0.46 -12.92
C ALA A 63 44.31 0.38 -12.28
N TYR A 64 44.65 1.47 -11.59
CA TYR A 64 43.67 2.34 -10.93
C TYR A 64 42.74 3.01 -11.94
N CYS A 65 43.30 3.53 -13.03
CA CYS A 65 42.53 4.19 -14.08
C CYS A 65 41.63 3.18 -14.83
N ALA A 66 42.14 2.00 -15.17
CA ALA A 66 41.34 0.95 -15.80
C ALA A 66 40.20 0.46 -14.91
N PHE A 67 40.46 0.25 -13.60
CA PHE A 67 39.44 -0.10 -12.61
C PHE A 67 38.35 0.96 -12.50
N ALA A 68 38.74 2.22 -12.24
CA ALA A 68 37.80 3.33 -12.11
C ALA A 68 36.96 3.52 -13.38
N SER A 69 37.59 3.38 -14.55
CA SER A 69 36.90 3.49 -15.83
C SER A 69 35.90 2.36 -16.06
N GLY A 70 36.27 1.10 -15.75
CA GLY A 70 35.33 -0.03 -15.80
C GLY A 70 34.11 0.17 -14.89
N LEU A 71 34.32 0.69 -13.68
CA LEU A 71 33.25 1.01 -12.73
C LEU A 71 32.37 2.17 -13.22
N LEU A 72 32.94 3.18 -13.87
CA LEU A 72 32.15 4.30 -14.46
C LEU A 72 31.31 3.86 -15.66
N VAL A 73 31.83 2.95 -16.51
CA VAL A 73 31.03 2.35 -17.59
C VAL A 73 29.82 1.62 -17.00
N TRP A 74 30.02 0.83 -15.94
CA TRP A 74 28.93 0.19 -15.21
C TRP A 74 27.95 1.19 -14.60
N GLY A 75 28.46 2.25 -13.95
CA GLY A 75 27.64 3.29 -13.33
C GLY A 75 26.71 4.01 -14.33
N TRP A 76 27.14 4.20 -15.57
CA TRP A 76 26.26 4.72 -16.63
C TRP A 76 25.10 3.77 -16.93
N ILE A 77 25.37 2.46 -17.03
CA ILE A 77 24.37 1.44 -17.31
C ILE A 77 23.32 1.39 -16.20
N GLU A 78 23.76 1.39 -14.94
CA GLU A 78 22.87 1.45 -13.77
C GLU A 78 22.02 2.72 -13.75
N LEU A 79 22.64 3.89 -13.91
CA LEU A 79 21.91 5.16 -13.92
C LEU A 79 20.87 5.20 -15.04
N SER A 80 21.20 4.66 -16.22
CA SER A 80 20.28 4.61 -17.36
C SER A 80 19.05 3.73 -17.09
N PHE A 81 19.18 2.70 -16.27
CA PHE A 81 18.07 1.86 -15.82
C PHE A 81 17.23 2.59 -14.78
N TYR A 82 17.87 3.08 -13.71
CA TYR A 82 17.18 3.74 -12.62
C TYR A 82 16.44 5.00 -13.06
N THR A 83 16.96 5.77 -14.02
CA THR A 83 16.27 6.94 -14.58
C THR A 83 15.20 6.62 -15.62
N GLY A 84 15.01 5.34 -15.96
CA GLY A 84 13.98 4.88 -16.90
C GLY A 84 14.35 4.95 -18.39
N TYR A 85 15.56 5.37 -18.76
CA TYR A 85 15.99 5.52 -20.16
C TYR A 85 16.23 4.18 -20.86
N VAL A 86 16.88 3.24 -20.19
CA VAL A 86 17.24 1.93 -20.73
C VAL A 86 16.70 0.85 -19.79
N THR A 87 15.41 0.55 -19.93
CA THR A 87 14.69 -0.41 -19.08
C THR A 87 14.29 -1.66 -19.86
N GLY A 88 13.01 -1.84 -20.17
CA GLY A 88 12.50 -2.98 -20.91
C GLY A 88 11.19 -2.64 -21.63
N PRO A 89 10.75 -3.47 -22.58
CA PRO A 89 9.48 -3.26 -23.29
C PRO A 89 8.25 -3.31 -22.38
N ARG A 90 8.36 -3.85 -21.16
CA ARG A 90 7.25 -3.91 -20.20
C ARG A 90 7.40 -2.85 -19.11
N THR A 91 6.40 -1.99 -19.01
CA THR A 91 6.32 -0.88 -18.03
C THR A 91 5.10 -0.97 -17.10
N HIS A 92 4.48 -2.15 -17.01
CA HIS A 92 3.28 -2.40 -16.22
C HIS A 92 3.44 -3.67 -15.35
N PRO A 93 2.73 -3.74 -14.21
CA PRO A 93 2.88 -4.84 -13.24
C PRO A 93 2.49 -6.21 -13.83
N CYS A 94 2.83 -7.30 -13.14
CA CYS A 94 2.40 -8.61 -13.61
C CYS A 94 0.86 -8.75 -13.53
N PRO A 95 0.19 -9.40 -14.49
CA PRO A 95 -1.25 -9.61 -14.45
C PRO A 95 -1.64 -10.56 -13.31
N GLU A 96 -2.91 -10.53 -12.90
CA GLU A 96 -3.43 -11.45 -11.87
C GLU A 96 -3.19 -12.92 -12.24
N GLY A 97 -2.78 -13.73 -11.26
CA GLY A 97 -2.45 -15.15 -11.47
C GLY A 97 -1.11 -15.43 -12.18
N CYS A 98 -0.29 -14.40 -12.41
CA CYS A 98 1.04 -14.53 -12.99
C CYS A 98 1.98 -15.38 -12.11
N ARG A 99 2.28 -16.62 -12.53
CA ARG A 99 3.17 -17.55 -11.83
C ARG A 99 4.10 -18.30 -12.78
N GLY A 100 5.18 -18.88 -12.22
CA GLY A 100 6.11 -19.76 -12.93
C GLY A 100 6.78 -19.09 -14.13
N TRP A 101 6.79 -19.77 -15.28
CA TRP A 101 7.47 -19.31 -16.49
C TRP A 101 6.91 -18.02 -17.09
N LYS A 102 5.61 -17.76 -16.94
CA LYS A 102 5.00 -16.50 -17.41
C LYS A 102 5.51 -15.31 -16.58
N HIS A 103 5.61 -15.50 -15.26
CA HIS A 103 6.21 -14.51 -14.36
C HIS A 103 7.67 -14.24 -14.71
N PHE A 104 8.45 -15.30 -14.95
CA PHE A 104 9.85 -15.18 -15.38
C PHE A 104 10.01 -14.42 -16.69
N GLY A 105 9.24 -14.78 -17.72
CA GLY A 105 9.29 -14.10 -19.01
C GLY A 105 8.94 -12.62 -18.89
N HIS A 106 7.88 -12.29 -18.14
CA HIS A 106 7.50 -10.90 -17.90
C HIS A 106 8.54 -10.13 -17.08
N ALA A 107 9.18 -10.75 -16.09
CA ALA A 107 10.29 -10.14 -15.34
C ALA A 107 11.51 -9.86 -16.23
N ILE A 108 11.84 -10.72 -17.19
CA ILE A 108 12.90 -10.42 -18.18
C ILE A 108 12.52 -9.21 -19.04
N MET A 109 11.26 -9.14 -19.47
CA MET A 109 10.76 -8.04 -20.30
C MET A 109 10.79 -6.67 -19.60
N THR A 110 10.88 -6.59 -18.27
CA THR A 110 10.99 -5.28 -17.59
C THR A 110 12.39 -4.67 -17.68
N SER A 111 13.40 -5.46 -18.02
CA SER A 111 14.81 -5.03 -18.05
C SER A 111 15.54 -5.45 -19.33
N LEU A 112 14.85 -5.91 -20.37
CA LEU A 112 15.49 -6.50 -21.55
C LEU A 112 16.47 -5.54 -22.25
N TRP A 113 16.10 -4.26 -22.39
CA TRP A 113 16.98 -3.26 -23.02
C TRP A 113 18.22 -3.00 -22.17
N HIS A 114 18.06 -3.02 -20.85
CA HIS A 114 19.17 -2.93 -19.91
C HIS A 114 20.15 -4.10 -20.06
N GLU A 115 19.66 -5.34 -20.14
CA GLU A 115 20.53 -6.51 -20.37
C GLU A 115 21.28 -6.42 -21.70
N LEU A 116 20.62 -5.95 -22.76
CA LEU A 116 21.26 -5.71 -24.05
C LEU A 116 22.32 -4.60 -23.97
N ALA A 117 22.08 -3.55 -23.19
CA ALA A 117 23.07 -2.50 -22.95
C ALA A 117 24.29 -3.00 -22.17
N ILE A 118 24.09 -3.90 -21.20
CA ILE A 118 25.20 -4.57 -20.50
C ILE A 118 26.04 -5.39 -21.48
N LEU A 119 25.40 -6.20 -22.34
CA LEU A 119 26.10 -7.00 -23.33
C LEU A 119 26.85 -6.14 -24.36
N ALA A 120 26.25 -5.04 -24.80
CA ALA A 120 26.90 -4.07 -25.69
C ALA A 120 28.11 -3.41 -25.01
N GLY A 121 27.97 -2.97 -23.76
CA GLY A 121 29.06 -2.42 -22.96
C GLY A 121 30.20 -3.42 -22.79
N ALA A 122 29.89 -4.67 -22.44
CA ALA A 122 30.87 -5.74 -22.34
C ALA A 122 31.63 -5.97 -23.66
N ALA A 123 30.92 -6.01 -24.79
CA ALA A 123 31.51 -6.20 -26.11
C ALA A 123 32.45 -5.05 -26.49
N ILE A 124 32.08 -3.80 -26.18
CA ILE A 124 32.93 -2.63 -26.43
C ILE A 124 34.21 -2.70 -25.56
N VAL A 125 34.07 -2.93 -24.26
CA VAL A 125 35.22 -3.03 -23.35
C VAL A 125 36.14 -4.18 -23.75
N LEU A 126 35.57 -5.33 -24.13
CA LEU A 126 36.31 -6.48 -24.62
C LEU A 126 37.05 -6.18 -25.92
N ALA A 127 36.41 -5.50 -26.88
CA ALA A 127 37.04 -5.12 -28.14
C ALA A 127 38.22 -4.17 -27.93
N VAL A 128 38.09 -3.20 -27.01
CA VAL A 128 39.16 -2.24 -26.69
C VAL A 128 40.32 -2.90 -25.95
N THR A 129 40.04 -3.91 -25.12
CA THR A 129 41.06 -4.64 -24.33
C THR A 129 41.52 -5.95 -24.98
N TRP A 130 41.11 -6.20 -26.23
CA TRP A 130 41.41 -7.45 -26.92
C TRP A 130 42.90 -7.59 -27.18
N ASP A 131 43.47 -8.70 -26.72
CA ASP A 131 44.91 -9.00 -26.80
C ASP A 131 45.82 -7.95 -26.11
N GLN A 132 45.26 -7.19 -25.17
CA GLN A 132 45.98 -6.17 -24.41
C GLN A 132 46.39 -6.71 -23.03
N PRO A 133 47.54 -6.27 -22.48
CA PRO A 133 48.04 -6.77 -21.20
C PRO A 133 47.23 -6.28 -19.99
N ASN A 134 46.67 -5.07 -20.03
CA ASN A 134 45.82 -4.55 -18.95
C ASN A 134 44.35 -4.90 -19.18
N LYS A 135 43.87 -5.90 -18.43
CA LYS A 135 42.47 -6.36 -18.45
C LYS A 135 41.69 -6.00 -17.19
N VAL A 136 42.22 -5.13 -16.33
CA VAL A 136 41.59 -4.80 -15.04
C VAL A 136 40.19 -4.19 -15.25
N GLY A 137 40.04 -3.28 -16.21
CA GLY A 137 38.74 -2.67 -16.53
C GLY A 137 37.70 -3.68 -17.04
N LEU A 138 38.13 -4.62 -17.90
CA LEU A 138 37.28 -5.70 -18.40
C LEU A 138 36.82 -6.62 -17.26
N TRP A 139 37.74 -7.10 -16.43
CA TRP A 139 37.39 -7.99 -15.32
C TRP A 139 36.55 -7.29 -14.25
N THR A 140 36.75 -5.98 -14.04
CA THR A 140 35.89 -5.16 -13.17
C THR A 140 34.45 -5.19 -13.68
N PHE A 141 34.26 -4.96 -14.98
CA PHE A 141 32.95 -5.04 -15.63
C PHE A 141 32.32 -6.43 -15.52
N VAL A 142 33.09 -7.49 -15.77
CA VAL A 142 32.62 -8.88 -15.70
C VAL A 142 32.21 -9.26 -14.28
N VAL A 143 32.97 -8.84 -13.27
CA VAL A 143 32.61 -9.07 -11.86
C VAL A 143 31.29 -8.38 -11.54
N LEU A 144 31.13 -7.09 -11.87
CA LEU A 144 29.87 -6.37 -11.65
C LEU A 144 28.68 -7.02 -12.37
N TRP A 145 28.87 -7.44 -13.62
CA TRP A 145 27.86 -8.18 -14.37
C TRP A 145 27.46 -9.49 -13.68
N TRP A 146 28.43 -10.33 -13.32
CA TRP A 146 28.19 -11.58 -12.63
C TRP A 146 27.40 -11.38 -11.33
N MET A 147 27.81 -10.39 -10.53
CA MET A 147 27.18 -10.04 -9.27
C MET A 147 25.72 -9.60 -9.47
N HIS A 148 25.49 -8.71 -10.43
CA HIS A 148 24.16 -8.20 -10.74
C HIS A 148 23.20 -9.31 -11.19
N GLN A 149 23.65 -10.20 -12.08
CA GLN A 149 22.84 -11.35 -12.52
C GLN A 149 22.53 -12.31 -11.38
N SER A 150 23.53 -12.60 -10.53
CA SER A 150 23.35 -13.46 -9.36
C SER A 150 22.34 -12.88 -8.36
N ALA A 151 22.45 -11.59 -8.03
CA ALA A 151 21.54 -10.93 -7.11
C ALA A 151 20.11 -10.90 -7.68
N LYS A 152 19.95 -10.56 -8.96
CA LYS A 152 18.66 -10.51 -9.64
C LYS A 152 17.96 -11.87 -9.68
N LEU A 153 18.68 -12.93 -10.00
CA LEU A 153 18.15 -14.29 -9.98
C LEU A 153 17.75 -14.74 -8.57
N ASN A 154 18.55 -14.41 -7.55
CA ASN A 154 18.21 -14.69 -6.16
C ASN A 154 16.91 -13.99 -5.74
N VAL A 155 16.79 -12.68 -6.02
CA VAL A 155 15.59 -11.88 -5.72
C VAL A 155 14.36 -12.41 -6.47
N PHE A 156 14.53 -12.82 -7.73
CA PHE A 156 13.46 -13.43 -8.52
C PHE A 156 12.98 -14.77 -7.94
N LEU A 157 13.90 -15.66 -7.54
CA LEU A 157 13.56 -16.96 -6.94
C LEU A 157 13.01 -16.84 -5.51
N GLY A 158 13.26 -15.69 -4.88
CA GLY A 158 12.77 -15.34 -3.56
C GLY A 158 13.91 -15.21 -2.55
N VAL A 159 13.91 -14.10 -1.83
CA VAL A 159 14.80 -13.83 -0.71
C VAL A 159 14.01 -13.35 0.52
N ARG A 160 14.66 -13.33 1.69
CA ARG A 160 14.03 -12.93 2.95
C ARG A 160 13.88 -11.42 3.05
N ASN A 161 14.87 -10.69 2.57
CA ASN A 161 14.94 -9.25 2.66
C ASN A 161 15.08 -8.66 1.24
N VAL A 162 14.01 -8.03 0.76
CA VAL A 162 14.01 -7.30 -0.51
C VAL A 162 14.03 -5.82 -0.16
N THR A 163 15.08 -5.11 -0.56
CA THR A 163 15.22 -3.67 -0.29
C THR A 163 14.40 -2.85 -1.28
N GLU A 164 13.08 -2.90 -1.10
CA GLU A 164 12.11 -2.15 -1.92
C GLU A 164 12.31 -0.63 -1.84
N GLU A 165 12.99 -0.14 -0.79
CA GLU A 165 13.29 1.27 -0.64
C GLU A 165 14.21 1.80 -1.73
N PHE A 166 15.03 0.96 -2.40
CA PHE A 166 15.87 1.43 -3.50
C PHE A 166 15.11 1.54 -4.84
N VAL A 167 13.91 0.96 -4.96
CA VAL A 167 13.11 1.01 -6.19
C VAL A 167 12.56 2.43 -6.41
N PRO A 168 12.86 3.10 -7.54
CA PRO A 168 12.33 4.43 -7.83
C PRO A 168 10.82 4.42 -8.00
N GLU A 169 10.15 5.53 -7.65
CA GLU A 169 8.68 5.66 -7.74
C GLU A 169 8.14 5.39 -9.15
N HIS A 170 8.88 5.81 -10.18
CA HIS A 170 8.49 5.64 -11.57
C HIS A 170 8.69 4.20 -12.09
N LEU A 171 9.37 3.34 -11.33
CA LEU A 171 9.57 1.92 -11.59
C LEU A 171 8.86 1.03 -10.56
N THR A 172 7.89 1.57 -9.82
CA THR A 172 7.16 0.83 -8.76
C THR A 172 6.51 -0.47 -9.26
N PHE A 173 6.17 -0.56 -10.55
CA PHE A 173 5.67 -1.79 -11.16
C PHE A 173 6.63 -2.98 -11.01
N LEU A 174 7.94 -2.74 -10.86
CA LEU A 174 8.94 -3.78 -10.62
C LEU A 174 8.69 -4.54 -9.32
N ARG A 175 8.06 -3.91 -8.31
CA ARG A 175 7.74 -4.56 -7.03
C ARG A 175 6.89 -5.82 -7.22
N SER A 176 6.00 -5.82 -8.22
CA SER A 176 5.18 -6.99 -8.56
C SER A 176 5.97 -8.21 -9.05
N PHE A 177 7.24 -8.02 -9.41
CA PHE A 177 8.15 -9.09 -9.86
C PHE A 177 9.15 -9.52 -8.78
N LEU A 178 9.21 -8.81 -7.65
CA LEU A 178 10.09 -9.14 -6.54
C LEU A 178 9.41 -10.18 -5.66
N THR A 179 10.08 -11.32 -5.44
CA THR A 179 9.50 -12.40 -4.64
C THR A 179 10.09 -12.36 -3.23
N LYS A 180 9.23 -12.26 -2.21
CA LYS A 180 9.63 -12.46 -0.81
C LYS A 180 9.34 -13.90 -0.39
N ARG A 181 10.31 -14.56 0.24
CA ARG A 181 10.15 -15.91 0.80
C ARG A 181 10.75 -16.00 2.18
N THR A 182 10.08 -16.73 3.07
CA THR A 182 10.55 -17.03 4.43
C THR A 182 11.72 -18.02 4.43
N SER A 183 11.80 -18.91 3.45
CA SER A 183 12.85 -19.91 3.27
C SER A 183 13.92 -19.44 2.28
N MET A 184 15.18 -19.80 2.55
CA MET A 184 16.31 -19.55 1.65
C MET A 184 16.15 -20.34 0.34
N ASN A 185 16.35 -19.69 -0.81
CA ASN A 185 16.37 -20.38 -2.10
C ASN A 185 17.67 -21.19 -2.27
N LEU A 186 17.65 -22.22 -3.13
CA LEU A 186 18.82 -23.10 -3.36
C LEU A 186 19.96 -22.44 -4.15
N LEU A 187 19.67 -21.36 -4.89
CA LEU A 187 20.69 -20.62 -5.65
C LEU A 187 21.59 -19.80 -4.73
N PHE A 188 21.08 -19.32 -3.61
CA PHE A 188 21.83 -18.52 -2.64
C PHE A 188 23.13 -19.20 -2.17
N PRO A 189 23.11 -20.40 -1.56
CA PRO A 189 24.34 -21.04 -1.09
C PRO A 189 25.32 -21.33 -2.24
N VAL A 190 24.83 -21.65 -3.43
CA VAL A 190 25.67 -21.85 -4.62
C VAL A 190 26.36 -20.54 -5.01
N SER A 191 25.60 -19.45 -5.13
CA SER A 191 26.13 -18.13 -5.52
C SER A 191 27.19 -17.61 -4.55
N VAL A 192 26.93 -17.72 -3.23
CA VAL A 192 27.88 -17.30 -2.20
C VAL A 192 29.13 -18.19 -2.21
N THR A 193 28.97 -19.51 -2.37
CA THR A 193 30.11 -20.44 -2.38
C THR A 193 31.01 -20.20 -3.58
N VAL A 194 30.45 -20.09 -4.79
CA VAL A 194 31.22 -19.83 -6.01
C VAL A 194 31.96 -18.49 -5.90
N SER A 195 31.26 -17.43 -5.48
CA SER A 195 31.86 -16.11 -5.28
C SER A 195 32.97 -16.14 -4.21
N THR A 196 32.82 -16.94 -3.15
CA THR A 196 33.85 -17.12 -2.12
C THR A 196 35.09 -17.81 -2.68
N VAL A 197 34.93 -18.87 -3.47
CA VAL A 197 36.06 -19.58 -4.10
C VAL A 197 36.81 -18.64 -5.06
N VAL A 198 36.10 -17.89 -5.88
CA VAL A 198 36.70 -16.89 -6.78
C VAL A 198 37.41 -15.79 -5.99
N CYS A 199 36.80 -15.30 -4.90
CA CYS A 199 37.42 -14.30 -4.03
C CYS A 199 38.74 -14.80 -3.44
N VAL A 200 38.76 -16.03 -2.91
CA VAL A 200 39.98 -16.64 -2.35
C VAL A 200 41.06 -16.78 -3.41
N TYR A 201 40.70 -17.21 -4.62
CA TYR A 201 41.64 -17.29 -5.74
C TYR A 201 42.22 -15.91 -6.10
N LEU A 202 41.39 -14.86 -6.15
CA LEU A 202 41.86 -13.49 -6.44
C LEU A 202 42.78 -12.96 -5.34
N VAL A 203 42.48 -13.24 -4.07
CA VAL A 203 43.35 -12.87 -2.95
C VAL A 203 44.69 -13.60 -3.03
N ASP A 204 44.67 -14.91 -3.31
CA ASP A 204 45.88 -15.71 -3.48
C ASP A 204 46.73 -15.20 -4.66
N ALA A 205 46.10 -14.91 -5.80
CA ALA A 205 46.76 -14.32 -6.96
C ALA A 205 47.36 -12.93 -6.68
N ALA A 206 46.72 -12.13 -5.82
CA ALA A 206 47.26 -10.83 -5.41
C ALA A 206 48.54 -10.98 -4.57
N VAL A 207 48.58 -11.94 -3.65
CA VAL A 207 49.70 -12.15 -2.71
C VAL A 207 50.76 -13.14 -3.23
N ALA A 208 50.59 -13.67 -4.44
CA ALA A 208 51.46 -14.66 -5.02
C ALA A 208 52.93 -14.17 -5.08
N PRO A 209 53.92 -15.01 -4.70
CA PRO A 209 55.33 -14.65 -4.79
C PRO A 209 55.72 -14.30 -6.23
N GLY A 210 56.26 -13.09 -6.42
CA GLY A 210 56.68 -12.60 -7.74
C GLY A 210 55.61 -11.84 -8.54
N ALA A 211 54.41 -11.63 -7.97
CA ALA A 211 53.41 -10.76 -8.57
C ALA A 211 53.93 -9.32 -8.71
N SER A 212 53.69 -8.70 -9.88
CA SER A 212 54.02 -7.29 -10.09
C SER A 212 53.12 -6.39 -9.22
N THR A 213 53.53 -5.14 -8.99
CA THR A 213 52.69 -4.17 -8.25
C THR A 213 51.37 -3.87 -8.97
N PHE A 214 51.36 -3.99 -10.31
CA PHE A 214 50.16 -3.91 -11.14
C PHE A 214 49.21 -5.09 -10.90
N ASP A 215 49.73 -6.33 -10.96
CA ASP A 215 48.92 -7.54 -10.77
C ASP A 215 48.35 -7.58 -9.34
N ALA A 216 49.18 -7.27 -8.35
CA ALA A 216 48.78 -7.15 -6.95
C ALA A 216 47.60 -6.17 -6.78
N ALA A 217 47.69 -4.98 -7.39
CA ALA A 217 46.62 -3.99 -7.33
C ALA A 217 45.37 -4.43 -8.09
N GLY A 218 45.52 -4.96 -9.31
CA GLY A 218 44.44 -5.46 -10.15
C GLY A 218 43.62 -6.55 -9.45
N TYR A 219 44.28 -7.58 -8.93
CA TYR A 219 43.61 -8.65 -8.18
C TYR A 219 43.00 -8.16 -6.87
N SER A 220 43.64 -7.20 -6.18
CA SER A 220 43.07 -6.60 -4.97
C SER A 220 41.77 -5.85 -5.23
N PHE A 221 41.67 -5.11 -6.34
CA PHE A 221 40.43 -4.46 -6.75
C PHE A 221 39.32 -5.48 -6.99
N LEU A 222 39.60 -6.52 -7.77
CA LEU A 222 38.62 -7.57 -8.09
C LEU A 222 38.21 -8.36 -6.85
N ALA A 223 39.16 -8.70 -5.97
CA ALA A 223 38.88 -9.38 -4.70
C ALA A 223 38.00 -8.51 -3.78
N THR A 224 38.24 -7.20 -3.74
CA THR A 224 37.42 -6.28 -2.94
C THR A 224 36.00 -6.21 -3.47
N LEU A 225 35.80 -6.09 -4.79
CA LEU A 225 34.46 -6.14 -5.40
C LEU A 225 33.76 -7.47 -5.14
N MET A 226 34.47 -8.60 -5.25
CA MET A 226 33.90 -9.91 -4.95
C MET A 226 33.53 -10.06 -3.48
N THR A 227 34.31 -9.48 -2.56
CA THR A 227 33.97 -9.44 -1.14
C THR A 227 32.69 -8.62 -0.90
N LEU A 228 32.57 -7.46 -1.52
CA LEU A 228 31.36 -6.65 -1.49
C LEU A 228 30.16 -7.40 -2.06
N ALA A 229 30.36 -8.19 -3.12
CA ALA A 229 29.31 -9.06 -3.68
C ALA A 229 28.76 -10.04 -2.67
N ILE A 230 29.66 -10.71 -1.97
CA ILE A 230 29.29 -11.70 -0.96
C ILE A 230 28.49 -11.00 0.13
N LEU A 231 28.93 -9.82 0.59
CA LEU A 231 28.22 -9.00 1.58
C LEU A 231 26.82 -8.58 1.10
N GLU A 232 26.68 -8.12 -0.15
CA GLU A 232 25.38 -7.77 -0.74
C GLU A 232 24.43 -8.97 -0.78
N HIS A 233 24.91 -10.16 -1.11
CA HIS A 233 24.09 -11.37 -1.06
C HIS A 233 23.62 -11.66 0.37
N TRP A 234 24.49 -11.50 1.37
CA TRP A 234 24.10 -11.64 2.77
C TRP A 234 23.05 -10.60 3.20
N PHE A 235 23.07 -9.37 2.66
CA PHE A 235 22.01 -8.37 2.91
C PHE A 235 20.63 -8.80 2.40
N LEU A 236 20.56 -9.67 1.38
CA LEU A 236 19.29 -10.26 0.91
C LEU A 236 18.71 -11.28 1.91
N MET A 237 19.52 -11.78 2.84
CA MET A 237 19.10 -12.80 3.83
C MET A 237 19.01 -12.26 5.26
N LEU A 238 19.80 -11.24 5.59
CA LEU A 238 19.85 -10.63 6.92
C LEU A 238 19.05 -9.32 6.93
N PRO A 239 18.26 -9.03 7.99
CA PRO A 239 17.49 -7.79 8.11
C PRO A 239 18.39 -6.62 8.54
N LEU A 240 19.37 -6.29 7.70
CA LEU A 240 20.29 -5.17 7.93
C LEU A 240 19.80 -3.93 7.18
N PRO A 241 19.79 -2.75 7.82
CA PRO A 241 19.30 -1.53 7.20
C PRO A 241 20.35 -0.93 6.24
N ALA A 242 20.53 -1.56 5.08
CA ALA A 242 21.46 -1.14 4.03
C ALA A 242 21.24 0.32 3.59
N GLN A 243 20.00 0.82 3.67
CA GLN A 243 19.64 2.21 3.38
C GLN A 243 20.41 3.24 4.22
N LYS A 244 20.86 2.88 5.43
CA LYS A 244 21.63 3.80 6.28
C LYS A 244 22.97 4.19 5.67
N LEU A 245 23.58 3.30 4.88
CA LEU A 245 24.86 3.53 4.20
C LEU A 245 24.78 4.68 3.18
N TRP A 246 23.60 4.89 2.59
CA TRP A 246 23.36 5.89 1.54
C TRP A 246 22.21 6.84 1.89
N SER A 247 21.97 7.08 3.18
CA SER A 247 20.94 8.00 3.65
C SER A 247 21.05 9.39 3.02
N TRP A 248 22.28 9.86 2.72
CA TRP A 248 22.51 11.12 2.04
C TRP A 248 22.00 11.13 0.58
N GLY A 249 22.10 10.00 -0.13
CA GLY A 249 21.62 9.87 -1.50
C GLY A 249 20.09 9.80 -1.54
N LEU A 250 19.49 9.07 -0.60
CA LEU A 250 18.03 8.95 -0.49
C LEU A 250 17.33 10.28 -0.17
N LYS A 251 18.02 11.27 0.42
CA LYS A 251 17.47 12.60 0.71
C LYS A 251 17.11 13.44 -0.53
N SER A 252 17.61 13.09 -1.71
CA SER A 252 17.22 13.82 -2.92
C SER A 252 15.81 13.48 -3.39
N ARG A 253 15.30 12.30 -3.00
CA ARG A 253 13.94 11.89 -3.31
C ARG A 253 12.98 12.89 -2.64
N PRO A 254 11.95 13.35 -3.36
CA PRO A 254 10.96 14.22 -2.75
C PRO A 254 10.36 13.47 -1.55
N GLU A 255 10.50 14.07 -0.36
CA GLU A 255 9.71 13.65 0.79
C GLU A 255 8.24 13.64 0.36
N GLY A 256 7.49 12.61 0.78
CA GLY A 256 6.07 12.52 0.46
C GLY A 256 5.38 13.86 0.73
N GLN A 257 4.40 14.23 -0.10
CA GLN A 257 3.71 15.49 0.12
C GLN A 257 3.05 15.45 1.51
N PRO A 258 3.29 16.44 2.38
CA PRO A 258 2.62 16.46 3.66
C PRO A 258 1.11 16.56 3.46
N PHE A 259 0.35 15.79 4.23
CA PHE A 259 -1.09 15.67 4.06
C PHE A 259 -1.84 15.87 5.39
N GLU A 260 -3.10 16.27 5.27
CA GLU A 260 -4.05 16.35 6.39
C GLU A 260 -4.97 15.13 6.38
N VAL A 261 -5.37 14.66 7.56
CA VAL A 261 -6.31 13.55 7.71
C VAL A 261 -7.54 14.01 8.48
N ASP A 262 -8.71 13.75 7.91
CA ASP A 262 -9.99 13.87 8.61
C ASP A 262 -10.63 12.49 8.77
N VAL A 263 -10.84 12.07 10.01
CA VAL A 263 -11.49 10.80 10.34
C VAL A 263 -12.92 11.09 10.76
N VAL A 264 -13.89 10.47 10.09
CA VAL A 264 -15.32 10.53 10.44
C VAL A 264 -15.75 9.18 10.99
N ALA A 265 -15.69 9.02 12.31
CA ALA A 265 -16.05 7.82 13.03
C ALA A 265 -17.49 7.88 13.58
N GLY A 266 -17.97 6.79 14.15
CA GLY A 266 -19.30 6.69 14.78
C GLY A 266 -20.01 5.37 14.52
N PHE A 267 -21.09 5.14 15.24
CA PHE A 267 -21.84 3.88 15.22
C PHE A 267 -22.58 3.66 13.89
N LEU A 268 -23.01 2.42 13.66
CA LEU A 268 -23.79 2.06 12.47
C LEU A 268 -25.09 2.88 12.45
N GLY A 269 -25.45 3.44 11.29
CA GLY A 269 -26.68 4.22 11.15
C GLY A 269 -26.63 5.67 11.67
N ALA A 270 -25.54 6.13 12.29
CA ALA A 270 -25.42 7.51 12.80
C ALA A 270 -25.43 8.62 11.72
N GLY A 271 -25.21 8.24 10.46
CA GLY A 271 -25.18 9.17 9.32
C GLY A 271 -23.80 9.67 8.94
N LYS A 272 -22.73 8.91 9.26
CA LYS A 272 -21.33 9.20 8.90
C LYS A 272 -21.15 9.52 7.42
N THR A 273 -21.56 8.62 6.53
CA THR A 273 -21.47 8.79 5.07
C THR A 273 -22.19 10.05 4.59
N THR A 274 -23.37 10.35 5.16
CA THR A 274 -24.12 11.58 4.84
C THR A 274 -23.37 12.83 5.30
N TYR A 275 -22.80 12.81 6.51
CA TYR A 275 -21.96 13.89 7.02
C TYR A 275 -20.70 14.08 6.16
N LEU A 276 -20.01 12.99 5.83
CA LEU A 276 -18.83 12.97 4.97
C LEU A 276 -19.14 13.56 3.58
N ARG A 277 -20.28 13.19 2.99
CA ARG A 277 -20.76 13.73 1.71
C ARG A 277 -20.96 15.24 1.76
N ARG A 278 -21.50 15.76 2.87
CA ARG A 278 -21.68 17.21 3.07
C ARG A 278 -20.33 17.89 3.24
N ALA A 279 -19.42 17.30 4.01
CA ALA A 279 -18.07 17.81 4.18
C ALA A 279 -17.30 17.88 2.85
N LEU A 280 -17.36 16.82 2.02
CA LEU A 280 -16.74 16.77 0.69
C LEU A 280 -17.30 17.84 -0.26
N ALA A 281 -18.60 18.11 -0.20
CA ALA A 281 -19.21 19.15 -1.04
C ALA A 281 -18.73 20.58 -0.69
N SER A 282 -18.15 20.78 0.50
CA SER A 282 -17.55 22.05 0.94
C SER A 282 -16.03 22.10 0.78
N VAL A 283 -15.38 21.06 0.24
CA VAL A 283 -13.94 21.06 0.00
C VAL A 283 -13.59 21.92 -1.21
N ASP A 284 -12.49 22.68 -1.11
CA ASP A 284 -11.94 23.42 -2.23
C ASP A 284 -11.51 22.44 -3.35
N PRO A 285 -12.08 22.53 -4.56
CA PRO A 285 -11.74 21.63 -5.67
C PRO A 285 -10.28 21.74 -6.13
N ASN A 286 -9.53 22.76 -5.69
CA ASN A 286 -8.10 22.90 -5.98
C ASN A 286 -7.20 22.14 -5.01
N VAL A 287 -7.75 21.55 -3.93
CA VAL A 287 -7.01 20.74 -2.96
C VAL A 287 -7.16 19.27 -3.33
N PRO A 288 -6.09 18.58 -3.79
CA PRO A 288 -6.13 17.16 -4.11
C PRO A 288 -6.57 16.36 -2.88
N THR A 289 -7.76 15.80 -2.96
CA THR A 289 -8.44 15.16 -1.83
C THR A 289 -8.76 13.71 -2.19
N VAL A 290 -8.39 12.78 -1.30
CA VAL A 290 -8.72 11.36 -1.44
C VAL A 290 -9.67 10.96 -0.32
N ALA A 291 -10.74 10.24 -0.64
CA ALA A 291 -11.64 9.66 0.35
C ALA A 291 -11.45 8.14 0.43
N LEU A 292 -11.09 7.65 1.62
CA LEU A 292 -11.00 6.24 1.98
C LEU A 292 -12.27 5.87 2.74
N ILE A 293 -13.20 5.20 2.07
CA ILE A 293 -14.50 4.87 2.65
C ILE A 293 -14.61 3.37 2.82
N ASN A 294 -14.93 2.95 4.03
CA ASN A 294 -15.26 1.56 4.29
C ASN A 294 -16.73 1.29 3.92
N ASP A 295 -16.95 0.41 2.96
CA ASP A 295 -18.28 -0.03 2.54
C ASP A 295 -18.60 -1.39 3.18
N PHE A 296 -19.84 -1.58 3.60
CA PHE A 296 -20.31 -2.88 4.06
C PHE A 296 -21.07 -3.55 2.91
N GLY A 297 -20.45 -4.53 2.27
CA GLY A 297 -21.07 -5.42 1.28
C GLY A 297 -20.30 -5.48 -0.03
N GLU A 298 -20.24 -6.67 -0.65
CA GLU A 298 -19.45 -6.99 -1.87
C GLU A 298 -19.69 -6.06 -3.07
N LEU A 299 -20.75 -5.25 -3.04
CA LEU A 299 -21.20 -4.43 -4.17
C LEU A 299 -21.03 -2.92 -3.98
N GLY A 300 -20.37 -2.42 -2.94
CA GLY A 300 -19.89 -1.02 -2.91
C GLY A 300 -20.99 0.06 -3.03
N VAL A 301 -22.00 0.07 -2.15
CA VAL A 301 -23.14 1.02 -2.22
C VAL A 301 -22.74 2.46 -1.81
N ASP A 302 -21.90 2.63 -0.80
CA ASP A 302 -21.57 3.91 -0.18
C ASP A 302 -20.58 4.75 -1.00
N ALA A 303 -19.61 4.13 -1.66
CA ALA A 303 -18.66 4.85 -2.51
C ALA A 303 -19.30 5.42 -3.78
N SER A 304 -20.31 4.74 -4.34
CA SER A 304 -21.09 5.24 -5.49
C SER A 304 -21.76 6.60 -5.22
N LEU A 305 -22.06 6.90 -3.95
CA LEU A 305 -22.68 8.16 -3.53
C LEU A 305 -21.74 9.38 -3.59
N LEU A 306 -20.43 9.15 -3.74
CA LEU A 306 -19.39 10.17 -3.55
C LEU A 306 -18.59 10.52 -4.81
N TYR A 307 -18.80 9.80 -5.93
CA TYR A 307 -18.18 10.14 -7.21
C TYR A 307 -18.61 11.51 -7.77
N GLY A 308 -17.67 12.20 -8.43
CA GLY A 308 -17.93 13.45 -9.15
C GLY A 308 -18.00 14.72 -8.30
N ARG A 309 -17.53 14.69 -7.05
CA ARG A 309 -17.63 15.81 -6.09
C ARG A 309 -16.28 16.40 -5.63
N GLY A 310 -15.26 16.32 -6.46
CA GLY A 310 -13.96 16.98 -6.21
C GLY A 310 -12.96 16.18 -5.38
N ALA A 311 -13.21 14.89 -5.15
CA ALA A 311 -12.27 13.95 -4.52
C ALA A 311 -12.19 12.65 -5.31
N ASP A 312 -11.00 12.05 -5.36
CA ASP A 312 -10.81 10.69 -5.85
C ASP A 312 -11.21 9.71 -4.75
N VAL A 313 -12.19 8.86 -5.04
CA VAL A 313 -12.76 7.91 -4.06
C VAL A 313 -12.08 6.56 -4.24
N VAL A 314 -11.43 6.08 -3.18
CA VAL A 314 -10.81 4.75 -3.13
C VAL A 314 -11.60 3.90 -2.15
N GLU A 315 -12.22 2.83 -2.67
CA GLU A 315 -12.96 1.85 -1.90
C GLU A 315 -12.00 0.91 -1.16
N LEU A 316 -12.25 0.66 0.14
CA LEU A 316 -11.56 -0.40 0.86
C LEU A 316 -12.23 -1.74 0.50
N PRO A 317 -11.51 -2.74 -0.07
CA PRO A 317 -12.11 -4.04 -0.42
C PRO A 317 -12.67 -4.77 0.82
N ASN A 318 -13.86 -5.35 0.64
CA ASN A 318 -14.62 -6.09 1.65
C ASN A 318 -13.89 -7.34 2.19
N GLY A 319 -14.04 -7.60 3.50
CA GLY A 319 -13.91 -8.94 4.08
C GLY A 319 -13.32 -9.00 5.50
N CYS A 320 -14.17 -9.18 6.51
CA CYS A 320 -13.81 -9.51 7.91
C CYS A 320 -12.80 -8.59 8.61
N ILE A 321 -13.32 -7.49 9.14
CA ILE A 321 -12.66 -6.51 10.04
C ILE A 321 -12.54 -7.10 11.46
N CYS A 322 -12.00 -8.30 11.58
CA CYS A 322 -11.72 -8.90 12.88
C CYS A 322 -10.37 -9.60 12.98
N CYS A 323 -9.62 -9.82 11.88
CA CYS A 323 -8.37 -10.60 11.95
C CYS A 323 -7.11 -10.03 11.22
N SER A 324 -7.18 -9.02 10.32
CA SER A 324 -6.00 -8.51 9.55
C SER A 324 -5.83 -6.97 9.47
N LEU A 325 -6.61 -6.23 10.25
CA LEU A 325 -6.93 -4.79 10.13
C LEU A 325 -5.80 -3.76 9.93
N ARG A 326 -4.64 -3.91 10.59
CA ARG A 326 -3.59 -2.87 10.53
C ARG A 326 -2.84 -2.89 9.20
N GLN A 327 -2.56 -4.08 8.67
CA GLN A 327 -1.72 -4.21 7.47
C GLN A 327 -2.46 -3.76 6.22
N ASP A 328 -3.75 -4.10 6.10
CA ASP A 328 -4.58 -3.74 4.93
C ASP A 328 -4.82 -2.22 4.84
N LEU A 329 -5.15 -1.57 5.96
CA LEU A 329 -5.34 -0.12 6.03
C LEU A 329 -4.02 0.65 5.77
N ALA A 330 -2.92 0.19 6.37
CA ALA A 330 -1.61 0.82 6.16
C ALA A 330 -1.13 0.68 4.72
N GLN A 331 -1.36 -0.47 4.09
CA GLN A 331 -1.04 -0.67 2.68
C GLN A 331 -1.87 0.25 1.78
N GLN A 332 -3.18 0.34 1.99
CA GLN A 332 -4.06 1.16 1.17
C GLN A 332 -3.78 2.65 1.33
N LEU A 333 -3.49 3.11 2.56
CA LEU A 333 -3.03 4.48 2.80
C LEU A 333 -1.72 4.77 2.06
N ARG A 334 -0.75 3.85 2.07
CA ARG A 334 0.50 4.00 1.31
C ARG A 334 0.28 4.04 -0.19
N GLU A 335 -0.56 3.16 -0.72
CA GLU A 335 -0.93 3.13 -2.13
C GLU A 335 -1.62 4.43 -2.55
N ALA A 336 -2.53 4.96 -1.72
CA ALA A 336 -3.21 6.22 -1.96
C ALA A 336 -2.22 7.40 -1.96
N LEU A 337 -1.30 7.44 -0.98
CA LEU A 337 -0.25 8.47 -0.89
C LEU A 337 0.69 8.43 -2.10
N ALA A 338 1.07 7.24 -2.55
CA ALA A 338 1.96 7.05 -3.70
C ALA A 338 1.28 7.40 -5.03
N THR A 339 0.01 7.01 -5.19
CA THR A 339 -0.73 7.12 -6.46
C THR A 339 -1.29 8.52 -6.68
N TYR A 340 -1.98 9.06 -5.67
CA TYR A 340 -2.76 10.30 -5.83
C TYR A 340 -2.04 11.53 -5.27
N ARG A 341 -1.03 11.34 -4.40
CA ARG A 341 -0.34 12.42 -3.67
C ARG A 341 -1.32 13.47 -3.09
N PRO A 342 -2.28 13.04 -2.28
CA PRO A 342 -3.28 13.95 -1.75
C PRO A 342 -2.67 14.97 -0.79
N GLN A 343 -3.21 16.18 -0.79
CA GLN A 343 -2.99 17.14 0.29
C GLN A 343 -3.93 16.88 1.48
N ARG A 344 -5.04 16.18 1.24
CA ARG A 344 -6.05 15.87 2.25
C ARG A 344 -6.61 14.46 2.04
N ILE A 345 -6.71 13.69 3.12
CA ILE A 345 -7.32 12.36 3.13
C ILE A 345 -8.49 12.38 4.09
N LEU A 346 -9.66 11.95 3.61
CA LEU A 346 -10.82 11.72 4.46
C LEU A 346 -10.99 10.22 4.66
N ILE A 347 -11.20 9.79 5.90
CA ILE A 347 -11.29 8.37 6.27
C ILE A 347 -12.60 8.12 7.01
N GLU A 348 -13.45 7.24 6.48
CA GLU A 348 -14.60 6.67 7.18
C GLU A 348 -14.25 5.23 7.61
N PRO A 349 -13.82 5.00 8.86
CA PRO A 349 -13.60 3.66 9.40
C PRO A 349 -14.91 2.91 9.63
N SER A 350 -14.86 1.58 9.73
CA SER A 350 -16.03 0.80 10.13
C SER A 350 -16.21 0.80 11.65
N GLY A 351 -17.44 1.08 12.10
CA GLY A 351 -17.81 0.90 13.50
C GLY A 351 -16.87 1.57 14.52
N ILE A 352 -16.63 0.86 15.63
CA ILE A 352 -16.11 1.41 16.89
C ILE A 352 -14.64 1.03 17.14
N ALA A 353 -14.21 -0.14 16.67
CA ALA A 353 -12.86 -0.69 16.92
C ALA A 353 -11.78 -0.11 15.98
N ASP A 354 -12.16 0.44 14.83
CA ASP A 354 -11.22 0.81 13.76
C ASP A 354 -10.44 2.10 14.03
N VAL A 355 -10.96 3.00 14.89
CA VAL A 355 -10.29 4.29 15.17
C VAL A 355 -8.93 4.07 15.81
N ALA A 356 -8.81 3.18 16.80
CA ALA A 356 -7.54 2.90 17.47
C ALA A 356 -6.51 2.28 16.51
N SER A 357 -6.94 1.37 15.64
CA SER A 357 -6.08 0.77 14.61
C SER A 357 -5.59 1.80 13.60
N LEU A 358 -6.48 2.69 13.14
CA LEU A 358 -6.14 3.79 12.24
C LEU A 358 -5.12 4.75 12.88
N LEU A 359 -5.34 5.13 14.15
CA LEU A 359 -4.38 5.96 14.89
C LEU A 359 -3.00 5.29 14.96
N GLY A 360 -2.95 3.97 15.20
CA GLY A 360 -1.71 3.21 15.19
C GLY A 360 -0.97 3.24 13.84
N VAL A 361 -1.71 3.14 12.72
CA VAL A 361 -1.15 3.25 11.36
C VAL A 361 -0.59 4.65 11.09
N LEU A 362 -1.30 5.70 11.54
CA LEU A 362 -0.86 7.09 11.37
C LEU A 362 0.39 7.45 12.20
N GLU A 363 0.73 6.66 13.21
CA GLU A 363 1.95 6.80 14.02
C GLU A 363 3.16 6.02 13.45
N GLU A 364 3.01 5.28 12.34
CA GLU A 364 4.13 4.55 11.72
C GLU A 364 5.22 5.50 11.20
N ALA A 365 6.49 5.05 11.26
CA ALA A 365 7.66 5.90 11.04
C ALA A 365 7.76 6.51 9.64
N ASP A 366 7.15 5.89 8.64
CA ASP A 366 7.09 6.35 7.26
C ASP A 366 5.90 7.29 6.98
N ILE A 367 4.86 7.27 7.81
CA ILE A 367 3.62 8.06 7.64
C ILE A 367 3.62 9.29 8.56
N LYS A 368 4.00 9.12 9.83
CA LYS A 368 3.98 10.16 10.86
C LYS A 368 4.70 11.45 10.46
N PRO A 369 5.88 11.42 9.79
CA PRO A 369 6.55 12.66 9.36
C PRO A 369 5.79 13.45 8.30
N LEU A 370 4.91 12.80 7.55
CA LEU A 370 4.13 13.39 6.45
C LEU A 370 2.79 13.95 6.95
N LEU A 371 2.28 13.44 8.07
CA LEU A 371 1.02 13.86 8.65
C LEU A 371 1.14 15.26 9.29
N ARG A 372 0.52 16.27 8.66
CA ARG A 372 0.46 17.63 9.21
C ARG A 372 -0.56 17.78 10.33
N THR A 373 -1.75 17.27 10.07
CA THR A 373 -2.94 17.51 10.88
C THR A 373 -3.81 16.27 10.90
N LEU A 374 -4.31 15.91 12.08
CA LEU A 374 -5.31 14.88 12.27
C LEU A 374 -6.53 15.46 12.97
N ARG A 375 -7.69 15.35 12.32
CA ARG A 375 -8.99 15.72 12.90
C ARG A 375 -9.83 14.45 13.03
N LEU A 376 -10.38 14.23 14.21
CA LEU A 376 -11.26 13.09 14.48
C LEU A 376 -12.65 13.62 14.86
N THR A 377 -13.66 13.23 14.11
CA THR A 377 -15.07 13.58 14.36
C THR A 377 -15.85 12.30 14.59
N THR A 378 -16.62 12.22 15.67
CA THR A 378 -17.52 11.09 15.92
C THR A 378 -18.96 11.53 15.74
N VAL A 379 -19.65 10.92 14.77
CA VAL A 379 -21.07 11.17 14.51
C VAL A 379 -21.91 10.26 15.39
N VAL A 380 -22.86 10.85 16.11
CA VAL A 380 -23.74 10.19 17.08
C VAL A 380 -25.19 10.38 16.64
N ASP A 381 -25.99 9.32 16.69
CA ASP A 381 -27.44 9.39 16.45
C ASP A 381 -28.16 9.80 17.75
N ALA A 382 -28.78 10.97 17.77
CA ALA A 382 -29.49 11.46 18.95
C ALA A 382 -30.61 10.52 19.42
N GLY A 383 -31.33 9.88 18.49
CA GLY A 383 -32.47 9.02 18.80
C GLY A 383 -32.10 7.59 19.21
N ALA A 384 -30.92 7.13 18.82
CA ALA A 384 -30.44 5.78 19.13
C ALA A 384 -29.42 5.73 20.28
N PHE A 385 -28.69 6.82 20.53
CA PHE A 385 -27.52 6.85 21.40
C PHE A 385 -27.75 6.25 22.79
N LEU A 386 -28.79 6.66 23.51
CA LEU A 386 -29.01 6.19 24.89
C LEU A 386 -29.27 4.69 24.97
N ARG A 387 -30.01 4.14 23.99
CA ARG A 387 -30.28 2.71 23.89
C ARG A 387 -29.01 1.95 23.53
N ASP A 388 -28.29 2.41 22.53
CA ASP A 388 -27.08 1.75 22.04
C ASP A 388 -25.96 1.80 23.10
N TYR A 389 -25.86 2.92 23.84
CA TYR A 389 -24.94 3.09 24.97
C TYR A 389 -25.23 2.10 26.11
N ALA A 390 -26.51 1.88 26.44
CA ALA A 390 -26.91 0.93 27.46
C ALA A 390 -26.55 -0.53 27.09
N GLN A 391 -26.52 -0.85 25.79
CA GLN A 391 -26.17 -2.19 25.30
C GLN A 391 -24.66 -2.43 25.22
N LEU A 392 -23.88 -1.40 24.87
CA LEU A 392 -22.43 -1.52 24.62
C LEU A 392 -21.61 -0.40 25.29
N PRO A 393 -21.67 -0.25 26.63
CA PRO A 393 -21.07 0.89 27.33
C PRO A 393 -19.55 0.97 27.14
N GLU A 394 -18.83 -0.15 27.25
CA GLU A 394 -17.36 -0.18 27.13
C GLU A 394 -16.84 0.31 25.76
N HIS A 395 -17.60 0.01 24.70
CA HIS A 395 -17.27 0.40 23.33
C HIS A 395 -17.47 1.90 23.12
N PHE A 396 -18.61 2.42 23.59
CA PHE A 396 -18.90 3.85 23.55
C PHE A 396 -17.90 4.67 24.38
N GLU A 397 -17.58 4.19 25.58
CA GLU A 397 -16.64 4.85 26.47
C GLU A 397 -15.25 5.00 25.83
N THR A 398 -14.73 3.93 25.22
CA THR A 398 -13.42 3.94 24.58
C THR A 398 -13.35 4.92 23.41
N GLN A 399 -14.37 4.92 22.55
CA GLN A 399 -14.45 5.85 21.43
C GLN A 399 -14.67 7.30 21.90
N ALA A 400 -15.54 7.50 22.89
CA ALA A 400 -15.86 8.81 23.42
C ALA A 400 -14.64 9.50 24.04
N ARG A 401 -13.79 8.75 24.77
CA ARG A 401 -12.53 9.24 25.34
C ARG A 401 -11.55 9.78 24.30
N LEU A 402 -11.51 9.17 23.11
CA LEU A 402 -10.61 9.56 22.02
C LEU A 402 -11.17 10.69 21.16
N THR A 403 -12.47 10.97 21.27
CA THR A 403 -13.18 11.90 20.38
C THR A 403 -12.99 13.34 20.83
N PRO A 404 -12.34 14.21 20.03
CA PRO A 404 -12.26 15.64 20.34
C PRO A 404 -13.53 16.39 19.94
N LEU A 405 -14.34 15.84 19.03
CA LEU A 405 -15.56 16.46 18.53
C LEU A 405 -16.68 15.42 18.28
N PHE A 406 -17.80 15.59 18.98
CA PHE A 406 -19.05 14.89 18.68
C PHE A 406 -19.95 15.72 17.78
N VAL A 407 -20.48 15.07 16.74
CA VAL A 407 -21.58 15.61 15.94
C VAL A 407 -22.84 14.82 16.30
N VAL A 408 -23.73 15.44 17.07
CA VAL A 408 -25.01 14.87 17.47
C VAL A 408 -26.00 15.11 16.33
N ASN A 409 -26.19 14.08 15.51
CA ASN A 409 -27.02 14.10 14.32
C ASN A 409 -28.44 13.60 14.61
N LYS A 410 -29.37 13.87 13.70
CA LYS A 410 -30.80 13.48 13.80
C LYS A 410 -31.51 14.07 15.01
N ILE A 411 -31.16 15.30 15.39
CA ILE A 411 -31.79 15.99 16.52
C ILE A 411 -33.29 16.23 16.32
N ASP A 412 -33.77 16.22 15.08
CA ASP A 412 -35.18 16.30 14.70
C ASP A 412 -36.00 15.09 15.16
N THR A 413 -35.34 14.03 15.63
CA THR A 413 -35.97 12.77 16.01
C THR A 413 -36.24 12.62 17.51
N VAL A 414 -35.78 13.57 18.31
CA VAL A 414 -35.85 13.55 19.78
C VAL A 414 -36.43 14.86 20.33
N ASN A 415 -37.01 14.80 21.52
CA ASN A 415 -37.44 16.02 22.22
C ASN A 415 -36.27 16.69 22.97
N GLU A 416 -36.50 17.91 23.48
CA GLU A 416 -35.44 18.67 24.18
C GLU A 416 -34.89 17.95 25.42
N GLY A 417 -35.71 17.22 26.17
CA GLY A 417 -35.28 16.49 27.37
C GLY A 417 -34.41 15.28 27.06
N GLU A 418 -34.78 14.52 26.04
CA GLU A 418 -33.98 13.40 25.52
C GLU A 418 -32.64 13.91 24.98
N LEU A 419 -32.68 14.99 24.18
CA LEU A 419 -31.48 15.61 23.64
C LEU A 419 -30.55 16.07 24.77
N GLN A 420 -31.08 16.74 25.80
CA GLN A 420 -30.30 17.17 26.96
C GLN A 420 -29.64 15.98 27.68
N THR A 421 -30.34 14.85 27.79
CA THR A 421 -29.79 13.62 28.39
C THR A 421 -28.62 13.07 27.58
N VAL A 422 -28.70 13.09 26.23
CA VAL A 422 -27.58 12.73 25.35
C VAL A 422 -26.39 13.65 25.59
N TYR A 423 -26.61 14.96 25.69
CA TYR A 423 -25.56 15.93 25.98
C TYR A 423 -24.85 15.68 27.31
N ASP A 424 -25.63 15.48 28.37
CA ASP A 424 -25.08 15.28 29.71
C ASP A 424 -24.27 13.98 29.78
N THR A 425 -24.74 12.94 29.08
CA THR A 425 -24.02 11.67 28.96
C THR A 425 -22.70 11.84 28.19
N LEU A 426 -22.72 12.49 27.01
CA LEU A 426 -21.50 12.73 26.22
C LEU A 426 -20.48 13.60 26.97
N ARG A 427 -20.95 14.62 27.71
CA ARG A 427 -20.09 15.46 28.56
C ARG A 427 -19.50 14.69 29.74
N ALA A 428 -20.27 13.77 30.34
CA ALA A 428 -19.76 12.89 31.38
C ALA A 428 -18.68 11.95 30.85
N LEU A 429 -18.87 11.43 29.63
CA LEU A 429 -17.91 10.54 28.96
C LEU A 429 -16.61 11.26 28.55
N ASN A 430 -16.73 12.46 27.98
CA ASN A 430 -15.58 13.27 27.60
C ASN A 430 -15.85 14.77 27.80
N PRO A 431 -15.46 15.32 28.97
CA PRO A 431 -15.66 16.74 29.29
C PRO A 431 -14.91 17.71 28.38
N ARG A 432 -13.90 17.22 27.63
CA ARG A 432 -13.04 18.04 26.76
C ARG A 432 -13.53 18.08 25.31
N ALA A 433 -14.48 17.21 24.94
CA ALA A 433 -14.97 17.14 23.57
C ALA A 433 -15.89 18.31 23.24
N GLY A 434 -15.73 18.89 22.06
CA GLY A 434 -16.74 19.75 21.46
C GLY A 434 -17.99 18.92 21.11
N ILE A 435 -19.18 19.53 21.18
CA ILE A 435 -20.42 18.88 20.76
C ILE A 435 -21.19 19.83 19.85
N ILE A 436 -21.48 19.40 18.63
CA ILE A 436 -22.20 20.18 17.61
C ILE A 436 -23.50 19.47 17.23
N LYS A 437 -24.56 20.24 17.06
CA LYS A 437 -25.87 19.77 16.58
C LYS A 437 -25.88 19.62 15.07
N ALA A 438 -26.49 18.54 14.58
CA ALA A 438 -26.70 18.31 13.16
C ALA A 438 -28.06 17.68 12.85
N THR A 439 -28.57 18.02 11.68
CA THR A 439 -29.77 17.42 11.08
C THR A 439 -29.42 17.03 9.65
N TYR A 440 -29.68 15.78 9.26
CA TYR A 440 -29.29 15.25 7.94
C TYR A 440 -27.79 15.46 7.59
N GLY A 441 -26.92 15.39 8.60
CA GLY A 441 -25.48 15.62 8.44
C GLY A 441 -25.09 17.08 8.22
N GLN A 442 -26.02 18.03 8.32
CA GLN A 442 -25.77 19.46 8.24
C GLN A 442 -25.72 20.06 9.65
N THR A 443 -24.61 20.72 9.98
CA THR A 443 -24.38 21.37 11.27
C THR A 443 -24.94 22.79 11.30
N GLU A 444 -25.45 23.23 12.47
CA GLU A 444 -26.15 24.53 12.62
C GLU A 444 -25.27 25.76 12.29
N ASN A 445 -23.94 25.63 12.37
CA ASN A 445 -22.97 26.71 12.06
C ASN A 445 -22.31 26.56 10.67
N GLY A 446 -22.89 25.75 9.77
CA GLY A 446 -22.23 25.28 8.55
C GLY A 446 -21.28 24.12 8.85
N THR A 447 -20.98 23.29 7.84
CA THR A 447 -19.92 22.27 7.96
C THR A 447 -18.66 23.00 8.39
N PRO A 448 -17.97 22.59 9.48
CA PRO A 448 -16.79 23.31 9.91
C PRO A 448 -15.81 23.35 8.74
N ASP A 449 -15.53 24.55 8.24
CA ASP A 449 -14.37 24.80 7.38
C ASP A 449 -13.19 24.06 8.02
N GLY A 450 -12.32 23.44 7.23
CA GLY A 450 -11.25 22.56 7.73
C GLY A 450 -10.42 23.17 8.88
N ASN A 451 -10.46 24.49 9.07
CA ASN A 451 -9.82 25.20 10.17
C ASN A 451 -10.52 25.11 11.55
N SER A 452 -11.77 24.65 11.64
CA SER A 452 -12.60 24.70 12.87
C SER A 452 -12.84 23.34 13.54
N LEU A 453 -12.29 22.25 12.99
CA LEU A 453 -12.31 20.93 13.63
C LEU A 453 -11.21 20.87 14.70
N ALA A 454 -11.60 20.57 15.94
CA ALA A 454 -10.69 20.50 17.09
C ALA A 454 -9.50 19.56 16.79
N LEU A 455 -8.29 20.13 16.84
CA LEU A 455 -7.04 19.42 16.62
C LEU A 455 -6.83 18.38 17.73
N LEU A 456 -6.50 17.14 17.35
CA LEU A 456 -5.86 16.22 18.29
C LEU A 456 -4.45 16.77 18.55
N SER A 457 -4.19 17.27 19.76
CA SER A 457 -2.83 17.60 20.19
C SER A 457 -2.03 16.31 20.40
N ALA A 458 -0.73 16.37 20.11
CA ALA A 458 0.23 15.26 20.21
C ALA A 458 0.35 14.63 21.62
N ASP A 459 -0.27 15.23 22.64
CA ASP A 459 -0.31 14.69 24.01
C ASP A 459 -1.35 13.57 24.17
N THR A 460 -2.38 13.51 23.32
CA THR A 460 -3.47 12.52 23.41
C THR A 460 -3.00 11.12 23.01
N THR A 461 -1.99 11.01 22.12
CA THR A 461 -1.42 9.74 21.67
C THR A 461 -0.51 9.07 22.71
N LYS A 462 0.13 9.84 23.60
CA LYS A 462 0.92 9.29 24.71
C LYS A 462 0.08 8.61 25.80
N ALA A 463 -1.20 8.98 25.93
CA ALA A 463 -2.11 8.33 26.87
C ALA A 463 -2.46 6.89 26.45
N LEU A 464 -2.30 6.53 25.17
CA LEU A 464 -2.61 5.20 24.63
C LEU A 464 -1.51 4.15 24.92
N ASP A 465 -0.23 4.55 24.96
CA ASP A 465 0.89 3.64 25.26
C ASP A 465 0.81 3.02 26.66
N SER A 466 0.18 3.72 27.60
CA SER A 466 0.10 3.29 29.00
C SER A 466 -1.05 2.32 29.29
N GLN A 467 -1.98 2.09 28.35
CA GLN A 467 -3.10 1.16 28.54
C GLN A 467 -3.00 -0.12 27.69
N HIS A 468 -2.20 -0.12 26.62
CA HIS A 468 -1.97 -1.32 25.79
C HIS A 468 -1.15 -2.43 26.48
N THR A 469 -0.49 -2.14 27.62
CA THR A 469 0.28 -3.12 28.39
C THR A 469 -0.57 -3.94 29.37
N ALA A 470 -1.86 -3.63 29.55
CA ALA A 470 -2.72 -4.28 30.56
C ALA A 470 -3.52 -5.50 30.05
N HIS A 471 -3.55 -5.77 28.75
CA HIS A 471 -4.26 -6.93 28.16
C HIS A 471 -3.29 -7.92 27.48
N HIS A 472 -2.29 -8.39 28.21
CA HIS A 472 -1.67 -9.69 27.89
C HIS A 472 -2.55 -10.79 28.51
N VAL A 473 -3.48 -11.32 27.72
CA VAL A 473 -4.14 -12.59 28.05
C VAL A 473 -3.09 -13.69 27.93
N HIS A 474 -2.88 -14.40 29.02
CA HIS A 474 -2.06 -15.61 29.07
C HIS A 474 -2.69 -16.70 28.20
N ASP A 475 -2.16 -16.93 27.00
CA ASP A 475 -2.45 -18.16 26.24
C ASP A 475 -1.66 -19.32 26.84
N GLY A 476 -2.33 -20.04 27.75
CA GLY A 476 -1.93 -21.36 28.18
C GLY A 476 -2.12 -22.36 27.04
N ALA A 477 -1.02 -22.99 26.63
CA ALA A 477 -0.99 -24.06 25.65
C ALA A 477 -1.89 -25.24 26.07
N HIS A 478 -2.92 -25.53 25.29
CA HIS A 478 -3.56 -26.84 25.24
C HIS A 478 -3.31 -27.49 23.87
N VAL A 479 -2.44 -28.49 23.90
CA VAL A 479 -2.15 -29.43 22.82
C VAL A 479 -3.34 -30.37 22.68
N ALA A 480 -3.89 -30.48 21.47
CA ALA A 480 -4.76 -31.59 21.06
C ALA A 480 -4.09 -32.35 19.89
N PRO A 481 -4.19 -33.69 19.83
CA PRO A 481 -3.28 -34.53 19.06
C PRO A 481 -3.74 -34.80 17.62
N ASP A 482 -2.76 -35.24 16.83
CA ASP A 482 -2.78 -35.65 15.43
C ASP A 482 -3.94 -36.57 15.00
N VAL A 483 -4.49 -36.30 13.81
CA VAL A 483 -5.22 -37.28 12.99
C VAL A 483 -4.65 -37.28 11.56
N ASP A 484 -4.29 -38.48 11.13
CA ASP A 484 -3.59 -38.93 9.91
C ASP A 484 -4.38 -38.67 8.60
N PRO A 485 -3.73 -38.44 7.43
CA PRO A 485 -4.40 -38.09 6.18
C PRO A 485 -4.66 -39.32 5.32
N GLY A 486 -5.93 -39.59 5.02
CA GLY A 486 -6.32 -40.70 4.14
C GLY A 486 -7.61 -40.46 3.38
N GLN A 487 -7.50 -40.63 2.05
CA GLN A 487 -8.57 -40.87 1.06
C GLN A 487 -9.13 -39.65 0.31
N GLN A 488 -8.53 -39.43 -0.87
CA GLN A 488 -9.16 -38.85 -2.05
C GLN A 488 -10.25 -39.80 -2.58
N GLN A 489 -11.46 -39.28 -2.80
CA GLN A 489 -12.40 -39.83 -3.78
C GLN A 489 -12.96 -38.71 -4.65
N ASN A 490 -12.92 -38.98 -5.95
CA ASN A 490 -13.50 -38.19 -7.02
C ASN A 490 -15.04 -38.25 -6.96
N SER A 491 -15.69 -37.12 -7.23
CA SER A 491 -17.04 -37.10 -7.79
C SER A 491 -17.16 -35.94 -8.76
N GLU A 492 -17.39 -36.28 -10.03
CA GLU A 492 -17.78 -35.41 -11.13
C GLU A 492 -19.25 -34.95 -10.99
N ASP A 493 -19.57 -33.88 -11.72
CA ASP A 493 -20.90 -33.34 -12.08
C ASP A 493 -21.77 -32.67 -11.02
N ALA A 494 -21.98 -31.36 -11.18
CA ALA A 494 -23.18 -30.79 -11.81
C ALA A 494 -23.29 -29.28 -11.47
N GLY A 495 -23.60 -28.45 -12.47
CA GLY A 495 -23.79 -27.01 -12.27
C GLY A 495 -24.95 -26.71 -11.32
N ASN A 496 -24.71 -25.80 -10.38
CA ASN A 496 -25.74 -25.02 -9.71
C ASN A 496 -25.18 -23.64 -9.34
N ASP A 497 -26.03 -22.66 -9.57
CA ASP A 497 -25.92 -21.25 -9.22
C ASP A 497 -26.02 -21.14 -7.68
N GLU A 498 -24.88 -21.25 -6.99
CA GLU A 498 -24.84 -21.19 -5.52
C GLU A 498 -24.55 -19.76 -5.04
N THR A 499 -25.49 -19.25 -4.25
CA THR A 499 -25.38 -18.07 -3.38
C THR A 499 -24.11 -18.15 -2.51
N PRO A 500 -23.32 -17.05 -2.41
CA PRO A 500 -22.10 -17.07 -1.60
C PRO A 500 -22.44 -17.09 -0.08
N PRO A 501 -21.55 -17.65 0.75
CA PRO A 501 -21.82 -17.97 2.15
C PRO A 501 -21.95 -16.71 3.02
N THR A 502 -22.88 -16.76 3.99
CA THR A 502 -23.10 -15.73 5.01
C THR A 502 -21.91 -15.66 5.97
N HIS A 503 -21.19 -14.53 5.98
CA HIS A 503 -20.11 -14.27 6.94
C HIS A 503 -20.67 -13.69 8.24
N VAL A 504 -20.50 -14.41 9.35
CA VAL A 504 -20.89 -13.97 10.71
C VAL A 504 -19.77 -13.12 11.32
N ASN A 505 -20.08 -11.88 11.71
CA ASN A 505 -19.13 -10.94 12.34
C ASN A 505 -19.14 -11.07 13.89
N ALA A 506 -18.07 -10.63 14.58
CA ALA A 506 -17.90 -10.61 16.05
C ALA A 506 -19.07 -10.02 16.89
N LEU A 507 -19.98 -9.26 16.28
CA LEU A 507 -21.23 -8.73 16.87
C LEU A 507 -22.42 -9.71 16.78
N GLY A 508 -22.21 -10.90 16.18
CA GLY A 508 -23.23 -11.89 15.86
C GLY A 508 -24.22 -11.39 14.81
N LEU A 509 -23.75 -10.60 13.84
CA LEU A 509 -24.55 -10.04 12.74
C LEU A 509 -24.15 -10.69 11.42
N ASP A 510 -25.15 -11.13 10.67
CA ASP A 510 -25.06 -11.65 9.30
C ASP A 510 -25.17 -10.51 8.29
N THR A 511 -24.42 -10.62 7.20
CA THR A 511 -24.51 -9.70 6.05
C THR A 511 -25.04 -10.45 4.84
N TRP A 512 -26.06 -9.88 4.20
CA TRP A 512 -26.66 -10.40 2.97
C TRP A 512 -26.65 -9.31 1.89
N SER A 513 -26.37 -9.68 0.63
CA SER A 513 -26.42 -8.73 -0.48
C SER A 513 -26.97 -9.37 -1.75
N ALA A 514 -27.67 -8.59 -2.56
CA ALA A 514 -28.18 -9.03 -3.85
C ALA A 514 -28.18 -7.90 -4.89
N ARG A 515 -28.04 -8.28 -6.17
CA ARG A 515 -28.32 -7.38 -7.29
C ARG A 515 -29.82 -7.34 -7.54
N LEU A 516 -30.33 -6.14 -7.79
CA LEU A 516 -31.73 -5.90 -8.13
C LEU A 516 -31.87 -5.79 -9.65
N THR A 517 -33.02 -6.22 -10.18
CA THR A 517 -33.29 -6.17 -11.61
C THR A 517 -34.59 -5.41 -11.89
N GLY A 518 -34.65 -4.68 -13.02
CA GLY A 518 -35.83 -3.89 -13.40
C GLY A 518 -36.04 -2.61 -12.59
N ALA A 519 -37.21 -1.99 -12.77
CA ALA A 519 -37.62 -0.78 -12.06
C ALA A 519 -38.75 -1.09 -11.08
N CYS A 520 -38.62 -0.59 -9.86
CA CYS A 520 -39.62 -0.67 -8.82
C CYS A 520 -40.60 0.51 -8.91
N ASP A 521 -41.85 0.30 -8.49
CA ASP A 521 -42.69 1.43 -8.14
C ASP A 521 -42.23 2.06 -6.80
N PRO A 522 -42.13 3.40 -6.67
CA PRO A 522 -41.68 4.04 -5.43
C PRO A 522 -42.51 3.73 -4.18
N GLN A 523 -43.82 3.48 -4.30
CA GLN A 523 -44.66 3.12 -3.15
C GLN A 523 -44.40 1.67 -2.74
N SER A 524 -44.25 0.78 -3.73
CA SER A 524 -43.92 -0.64 -3.50
C SER A 524 -42.55 -0.79 -2.82
N LEU A 525 -41.56 0.01 -3.22
CA LEU A 525 -40.23 0.01 -2.60
C LEU A 525 -40.31 0.46 -1.13
N ARG A 526 -41.12 1.48 -0.81
CA ARG A 526 -41.33 1.91 0.58
C ARG A 526 -42.03 0.83 1.40
N ALA A 527 -43.03 0.16 0.84
CA ALA A 527 -43.72 -0.95 1.53
C ALA A 527 -42.77 -2.10 1.87
N VAL A 528 -41.82 -2.42 0.99
CA VAL A 528 -40.76 -3.40 1.29
C VAL A 528 -39.90 -2.92 2.47
N LEU A 529 -39.42 -1.67 2.45
CA LEU A 529 -38.59 -1.14 3.53
C LEU A 529 -39.32 -1.08 4.88
N ASP A 530 -40.62 -0.77 4.88
CA ASP A 530 -41.45 -0.75 6.08
C ASP A 530 -41.73 -2.19 6.60
N ALA A 531 -41.86 -3.16 5.71
CA ALA A 531 -41.92 -4.58 6.07
C ALA A 531 -40.60 -5.07 6.69
N VAL A 532 -39.45 -4.58 6.19
CA VAL A 532 -38.16 -4.87 6.84
C VAL A 532 -38.08 -4.20 8.21
N ALA A 533 -38.45 -2.92 8.31
CA ALA A 533 -38.43 -2.19 9.57
C ALA A 533 -39.35 -2.79 10.65
N SER A 534 -40.41 -3.51 10.26
CA SER A 534 -41.32 -4.21 11.17
C SER A 534 -40.86 -5.64 11.55
N GLY A 535 -39.72 -6.09 11.04
CA GLY A 535 -39.14 -7.40 11.37
C GLY A 535 -39.66 -8.57 10.54
N ALA A 536 -40.29 -8.32 9.37
CA ALA A 536 -40.88 -9.39 8.55
C ALA A 536 -39.86 -10.39 7.96
N PHE A 537 -38.57 -10.05 8.00
CA PHE A 537 -37.45 -10.78 7.37
C PHE A 537 -36.28 -11.08 8.35
N GLY A 538 -36.57 -11.13 9.66
CA GLY A 538 -35.55 -11.30 10.72
C GLY A 538 -35.22 -9.99 11.45
N ASP A 539 -34.24 -10.02 12.35
CA ASP A 539 -33.77 -8.85 13.10
C ASP A 539 -32.79 -8.04 12.25
N VAL A 540 -33.34 -7.33 11.25
CA VAL A 540 -32.56 -6.54 10.30
C VAL A 540 -32.19 -5.19 10.91
N ALA A 541 -30.92 -5.05 11.31
CA ALA A 541 -30.37 -3.82 11.87
C ALA A 541 -30.26 -2.69 10.83
N ARG A 542 -29.92 -3.04 9.58
CA ARG A 542 -29.77 -2.06 8.48
C ARG A 542 -30.04 -2.67 7.11
N VAL A 543 -30.63 -1.87 6.21
CA VAL A 543 -30.68 -2.15 4.76
C VAL A 543 -30.25 -0.92 4.00
N LYS A 544 -29.38 -1.08 3.00
CA LYS A 544 -29.01 -0.03 2.05
C LYS A 544 -29.12 -0.53 0.63
N GLY A 545 -29.36 0.37 -0.30
CA GLY A 545 -29.21 0.03 -1.70
C GLY A 545 -29.44 1.19 -2.65
N ILE A 546 -29.16 0.93 -3.91
CA ILE A 546 -29.57 1.77 -5.02
C ILE A 546 -30.50 0.97 -5.93
N ALA A 547 -31.60 1.57 -6.37
CA ALA A 547 -32.54 0.94 -7.27
C ALA A 547 -33.05 1.92 -8.32
N ARG A 548 -33.59 1.38 -9.41
CA ARG A 548 -34.43 2.15 -10.33
C ARG A 548 -35.83 2.22 -9.76
N ALA A 549 -36.36 3.42 -9.58
CA ALA A 549 -37.74 3.64 -9.16
C ALA A 549 -38.45 4.59 -10.14
N GLY A 550 -39.47 4.10 -10.85
CA GLY A 550 -40.09 4.80 -11.97
C GLY A 550 -39.07 5.16 -13.07
N ALA A 551 -39.01 6.45 -13.44
CA ALA A 551 -38.10 6.95 -14.49
C ALA A 551 -36.69 7.35 -13.98
N GLY A 552 -36.43 7.24 -12.67
CA GLY A 552 -35.20 7.72 -12.04
C GLY A 552 -34.50 6.66 -11.19
N TRP A 553 -33.33 7.04 -10.70
CA TRP A 553 -32.58 6.25 -9.73
C TRP A 553 -32.83 6.78 -8.32
N VAL A 554 -32.90 5.86 -7.36
CA VAL A 554 -33.07 6.16 -5.96
C VAL A 554 -32.03 5.43 -5.12
N HIS A 555 -31.57 6.09 -4.07
CA HIS A 555 -30.85 5.47 -2.97
C HIS A 555 -31.84 5.31 -1.82
N PHE A 556 -31.80 4.15 -1.18
CA PHE A 556 -32.62 3.85 -0.01
C PHE A 556 -31.76 3.33 1.14
N ASP A 557 -32.10 3.74 2.36
CA ASP A 557 -31.49 3.29 3.60
C ASP A 557 -32.59 3.08 4.63
N MET A 558 -32.54 1.96 5.34
CA MET A 558 -33.36 1.65 6.50
C MET A 558 -32.44 1.30 7.65
N ALA A 559 -32.55 2.01 8.77
CA ALA A 559 -31.79 1.74 9.98
C ALA A 559 -32.64 2.08 11.21
N GLY A 560 -32.57 1.25 12.25
CA GLY A 560 -33.29 1.50 13.52
C GLY A 560 -34.80 1.62 13.34
N GLY A 561 -35.39 0.84 12.44
CA GLY A 561 -36.84 0.81 12.17
C GLY A 561 -37.39 1.99 11.37
N ARG A 562 -36.52 2.84 10.78
CA ARG A 562 -36.94 3.96 9.92
C ARG A 562 -36.39 3.81 8.52
N SER A 563 -37.24 3.95 7.51
CA SER A 563 -36.89 3.89 6.10
C SER A 563 -36.71 5.30 5.51
N SER A 564 -35.80 5.43 4.55
CA SER A 564 -35.57 6.66 3.78
C SER A 564 -35.32 6.32 2.32
N VAL A 565 -35.87 7.13 1.42
CA VAL A 565 -35.69 6.99 -0.04
C VAL A 565 -35.44 8.36 -0.63
N ALA A 566 -34.33 8.52 -1.33
CA ALA A 566 -33.90 9.79 -1.94
C ALA A 566 -33.48 9.60 -3.40
N ALA A 567 -33.63 10.63 -4.22
CA ALA A 567 -33.15 10.60 -5.60
C ALA A 567 -31.63 10.43 -5.64
N PHE A 568 -31.15 9.60 -6.57
CA PHE A 568 -29.75 9.25 -6.77
C PHE A 568 -29.36 9.49 -8.23
N ALA A 569 -28.13 9.92 -8.46
CA ALA A 569 -27.56 10.10 -9.80
C ALA A 569 -26.46 9.05 -9.99
N PRO A 570 -26.68 8.01 -10.80
CA PRO A 570 -25.76 6.88 -10.93
C PRO A 570 -24.54 7.21 -11.79
N HIS A 571 -23.44 6.49 -11.58
CA HIS A 571 -22.33 6.43 -12.53
C HIS A 571 -22.66 5.52 -13.73
N ARG A 572 -21.84 5.56 -14.80
CA ARG A 572 -22.03 4.75 -16.01
C ARG A 572 -22.10 3.23 -15.76
N ASP A 573 -21.41 2.75 -14.72
CA ASP A 573 -21.26 1.33 -14.41
C ASP A 573 -22.08 0.90 -13.18
N ASP A 574 -22.91 1.79 -12.62
CA ASP A 574 -23.72 1.46 -11.45
C ASP A 574 -24.88 0.50 -11.81
N GLU A 575 -24.98 -0.59 -11.05
CA GLU A 575 -26.08 -1.54 -11.12
C GLU A 575 -26.98 -1.46 -9.87
N PRO A 576 -28.31 -1.67 -10.01
CA PRO A 576 -29.20 -1.75 -8.86
C PRO A 576 -28.80 -2.87 -7.91
N ARG A 577 -28.72 -2.57 -6.61
CA ARG A 577 -28.20 -3.48 -5.59
C ARG A 577 -28.73 -3.14 -4.22
N VAL A 578 -28.75 -4.15 -3.35
CA VAL A 578 -29.16 -4.04 -1.95
C VAL A 578 -28.21 -4.84 -1.06
N VAL A 579 -27.94 -4.31 0.13
CA VAL A 579 -27.23 -4.96 1.21
C VAL A 579 -28.07 -4.85 2.48
N ALA A 580 -28.18 -5.93 3.23
CA ALA A 580 -28.83 -6.01 4.52
C ALA A 580 -27.88 -6.57 5.57
N ILE A 581 -27.97 -6.04 6.79
CA ILE A 581 -27.17 -6.46 7.95
C ILE A 581 -28.12 -6.68 9.12
N GLY A 582 -28.04 -7.82 9.79
CA GLY A 582 -28.95 -8.17 10.88
C GLY A 582 -28.63 -9.51 11.52
N ARG A 583 -29.47 -9.97 12.44
CA ARG A 583 -29.40 -11.34 12.99
C ARG A 583 -30.49 -12.19 12.35
N GLU A 584 -30.14 -13.40 11.90
CA GLU A 584 -31.10 -14.34 11.29
C GLU A 584 -31.84 -13.71 10.09
N VAL A 585 -31.10 -13.01 9.22
CA VAL A 585 -31.67 -12.35 8.05
C VAL A 585 -32.15 -13.39 7.02
N ASP A 586 -33.46 -13.39 6.72
CA ASP A 586 -34.06 -14.24 5.70
C ASP A 586 -33.83 -13.66 4.30
N GLY A 587 -32.64 -13.91 3.76
CA GLY A 587 -32.18 -13.37 2.48
C GLY A 587 -33.05 -13.74 1.28
N ASP A 588 -33.61 -14.96 1.26
CA ASP A 588 -34.44 -15.44 0.15
C ASP A 588 -35.79 -14.70 0.10
N ARG A 589 -36.45 -14.54 1.25
CA ARG A 589 -37.68 -13.74 1.32
C ARG A 589 -37.42 -12.27 1.08
N LEU A 590 -36.28 -11.74 1.51
CA LEU A 590 -35.89 -10.36 1.25
C LEU A 590 -35.67 -10.13 -0.25
N LYS A 591 -34.97 -11.03 -0.94
CA LYS A 591 -34.81 -10.99 -2.40
C LYS A 591 -36.16 -11.01 -3.11
N ALA A 592 -37.02 -11.95 -2.75
CA ALA A 592 -38.35 -12.09 -3.34
C ALA A 592 -39.21 -10.83 -3.15
N ALA A 593 -39.12 -10.17 -1.99
CA ALA A 593 -39.83 -8.93 -1.72
C ALA A 593 -39.37 -7.77 -2.63
N PHE A 594 -38.05 -7.61 -2.82
CA PHE A 594 -37.52 -6.61 -3.75
C PHE A 594 -37.83 -6.94 -5.22
N GLU A 595 -37.88 -8.22 -5.60
CA GLU A 595 -38.27 -8.64 -6.95
C GLU A 595 -39.78 -8.49 -7.22
N ALA A 596 -40.63 -8.67 -6.20
CA ALA A 596 -42.07 -8.49 -6.33
C ALA A 596 -42.49 -7.02 -6.54
N CYS A 597 -41.62 -6.08 -6.16
CA CYS A 597 -41.82 -4.64 -6.33
C CYS A 597 -41.68 -4.16 -7.80
N ARG A 598 -41.26 -5.04 -8.71
CA ARG A 598 -41.01 -4.71 -10.13
C ARG A 598 -42.29 -4.31 -10.85
N THR A 599 -42.21 -3.21 -11.59
CA THR A 599 -43.23 -2.86 -12.59
C THR A 599 -42.90 -3.55 -13.92
N PRO A 600 -43.90 -4.05 -14.68
CA PRO A 600 -43.66 -4.57 -16.01
C PRO A 600 -43.03 -3.47 -16.88
N ILE A 601 -41.89 -3.77 -17.51
CA ILE A 601 -41.28 -2.86 -18.47
C ILE A 601 -42.24 -2.78 -19.66
N VAL A 602 -43.01 -1.69 -19.75
CA VAL A 602 -43.74 -1.37 -20.98
C VAL A 602 -42.69 -0.94 -21.99
N GLY A 603 -42.27 -1.88 -22.84
CA GLY A 603 -41.41 -1.59 -23.97
C GLY A 603 -42.12 -0.62 -24.91
N THR A 604 -41.62 0.59 -25.04
CA THR A 604 -41.89 1.41 -26.22
C THR A 604 -41.02 0.88 -27.35
N CYS A 605 -41.65 0.11 -28.25
CA CYS A 605 -41.09 -0.29 -29.55
C CYS A 605 -40.73 0.91 -30.42
#